data_AF-A0A965HZB2-F1
#
_entry.id   AF-A0A965HZB2-F1
#
_cell.length_a   1.000
_cell.length_b   1.000
_cell.length_c   1.000
_cell.angle_alpha   90.00
_cell.angle_beta   90.00
_cell.angle_gamma   90.00
#
_symmetry.space_group_name_H-M   'P 1'
#
loop_
_entity.id
_entity.type
_entity.pdbx_description
1 polymer ?
#
loop_
_entity_poly.entity_id
_entity_poly.type
_entity_poly.pdbx_seq_one_letter_code
_entity_poly.pdbx_strand_id
1 'polypeptide(L)'
;MNQEPNLLSELNAALPDLNKSETKVANAILEDPEAATRSSIAVLAAAANVSEPSVNRFCKRFGASGFPDFKLRLARSLVSGVRYISR
;
A
#
# COMPACT_ATOMS: atom_id res chain seq x y z
N MET A 1 16.55 18.06 -4.29
CA MET A 1 15.21 17.58 -4.70
C MET A 1 14.86 16.40 -3.81
N ASN A 2 14.38 16.64 -2.59
CA ASN A 2 13.99 15.54 -1.70
C ASN A 2 12.57 15.15 -2.07
N GLN A 3 12.44 14.15 -2.95
CA GLN A 3 11.14 13.51 -3.13
C GLN A 3 10.85 12.78 -1.82
N GLU A 4 9.82 13.21 -1.10
CA GLU A 4 9.30 12.41 0.00
C GLU A 4 9.00 11.00 -0.51
N PRO A 5 9.32 9.95 0.27
CA PRO A 5 9.14 8.57 -0.16
C PRO A 5 7.68 8.33 -0.57
N ASN A 6 7.47 8.03 -1.86
CA ASN A 6 6.16 7.77 -2.42
C ASN A 6 5.90 6.25 -2.39
N LEU A 7 5.12 5.82 -1.40
CA LEU A 7 4.77 4.42 -1.19
C LEU A 7 4.08 3.80 -2.41
N LEU A 8 3.30 4.56 -3.19
CA LEU A 8 2.67 4.03 -4.40
C LEU A 8 3.70 3.69 -5.48
N SER A 9 4.75 4.50 -5.61
CA SER A 9 5.86 4.22 -6.52
C SER A 9 6.67 3.01 -6.04
N GLU A 10 6.92 2.91 -4.73
CA GLU A 10 7.60 1.75 -4.13
C GLU A 10 6.79 0.45 -4.36
N LEU A 11 5.47 0.49 -4.17
CA LEU A 11 4.58 -0.64 -4.40
C LEU A 11 4.64 -1.11 -5.86
N ASN A 12 4.53 -0.18 -6.82
CA ASN A 12 4.60 -0.50 -8.26
C ASN A 12 5.96 -1.09 -8.64
N ALA A 13 7.05 -0.51 -8.15
CA ALA A 13 8.40 -1.00 -8.44
C ALA A 13 8.66 -2.39 -7.84
N ALA A 14 8.06 -2.69 -6.68
CA ALA A 14 8.23 -3.97 -6.00
C ALA A 14 7.39 -5.11 -6.59
N LEU A 15 6.32 -4.83 -7.36
CA LEU A 15 5.38 -5.83 -7.90
C LEU A 15 6.04 -7.08 -8.50
N PRO A 16 7.12 -6.97 -9.32
CA PRO A 16 7.78 -8.14 -9.91
C PRO A 16 8.42 -9.08 -8.88
N ASP A 17 8.80 -8.56 -7.71
CA ASP A 17 9.53 -9.27 -6.66
C ASP A 17 8.62 -9.73 -5.50
N LEU A 18 7.31 -9.47 -5.58
CA LEU A 18 6.36 -9.86 -4.56
C LEU A 18 5.94 -11.32 -4.71
N ASN A 19 5.78 -12.03 -3.58
CA ASN A 19 5.16 -13.35 -3.60
C ASN A 19 3.65 -13.26 -3.85
N LYS A 20 3.00 -14.39 -4.16
CA LYS A 20 1.56 -14.45 -4.49
C LYS A 20 0.64 -13.70 -3.52
N SER A 21 0.88 -13.80 -2.21
CA SER A 21 0.04 -13.14 -1.20
C SER A 21 0.34 -11.64 -1.13
N GLU A 22 1.60 -11.24 -1.26
CA GLU A 22 2.01 -9.84 -1.29
C GLU A 22 1.52 -9.14 -2.56
N THR A 23 1.60 -9.78 -3.73
CA THR A 23 1.08 -9.24 -5.00
C THR A 23 -0.42 -8.97 -4.90
N LYS A 24 -1.18 -9.88 -4.28
CA LYS A 24 -2.62 -9.67 -4.05
C LYS A 24 -2.91 -8.43 -3.20
N VAL A 25 -2.16 -8.25 -2.11
CA VAL A 25 -2.31 -7.07 -1.23
C VAL A 25 -1.90 -5.80 -1.95
N ALA A 26 -0.77 -5.80 -2.67
CA ALA A 26 -0.32 -4.67 -3.46
C ALA A 26 -1.35 -4.28 -4.53
N ASN A 27 -1.88 -5.25 -5.29
CA ASN A 27 -2.90 -5.00 -6.30
C ASN A 27 -4.17 -4.40 -5.69
N ALA A 28 -4.68 -4.96 -4.58
CA ALA A 28 -5.87 -4.41 -3.90
C ALA A 28 -5.66 -2.97 -3.42
N ILE A 29 -4.43 -2.61 -3.02
CA ILE A 29 -4.08 -1.22 -2.65
C ILE A 29 -3.95 -0.34 -3.89
N LEU A 30 -3.33 -0.82 -4.96
CA LEU A 30 -3.09 -0.04 -6.19
C LEU A 30 -4.36 0.18 -7.01
N GLU A 31 -5.35 -0.71 -6.89
CA GLU A 31 -6.66 -0.59 -7.53
C GLU A 31 -7.47 0.58 -6.96
N ASP A 32 -7.49 0.72 -5.63
CA ASP A 32 -8.10 1.88 -4.96
C ASP A 32 -7.30 2.30 -3.71
N PRO A 33 -6.25 3.12 -3.91
CA PRO A 33 -5.42 3.61 -2.82
C PRO A 33 -6.20 4.42 -1.78
N GLU A 34 -7.20 5.19 -2.21
CA GLU A 34 -7.97 6.04 -1.31
C GLU A 34 -8.85 5.20 -0.39
N ALA A 35 -9.54 4.19 -0.92
CA ALA A 35 -10.28 3.23 -0.11
C ALA A 35 -9.36 2.45 0.83
N ALA A 36 -8.15 2.07 0.39
CA ALA A 36 -7.18 1.38 1.25
C ALA A 36 -6.76 2.23 2.47
N THR A 37 -6.65 3.57 2.35
CA THR A 37 -6.38 4.45 3.51
C THR A 37 -7.52 4.51 4.53
N ARG A 38 -8.76 4.25 4.08
CA ARG A 38 -9.97 4.30 4.91
C ARG A 38 -10.39 2.94 5.44
N SER A 39 -9.83 1.86 4.92
CA SER A 39 -10.18 0.48 5.27
C SER A 39 -9.62 0.03 6.63
N SER A 40 -10.23 -0.99 7.21
CA SER A 40 -9.62 -1.78 8.29
C SER A 40 -8.72 -2.88 7.70
N ILE A 41 -7.87 -3.49 8.52
CA ILE A 41 -7.00 -4.59 8.07
C ILE A 41 -7.81 -5.79 7.58
N ALA A 42 -8.94 -6.09 8.24
CA ALA A 42 -9.86 -7.15 7.87
C ALA A 42 -10.50 -6.91 6.50
N VAL A 43 -10.92 -5.67 6.22
CA VAL A 43 -11.51 -5.30 4.93
C VAL A 43 -10.48 -5.42 3.81
N LEU A 44 -9.26 -4.93 4.03
CA LEU A 44 -8.19 -5.07 3.02
C LEU A 44 -7.80 -6.53 2.80
N ALA A 45 -7.72 -7.33 3.87
CA ALA A 45 -7.42 -8.75 3.80
C ALA A 45 -8.48 -9.51 2.98
N ALA A 46 -9.76 -9.19 3.20
CA ALA A 46 -10.87 -9.76 2.44
C ALA A 46 -10.80 -9.35 0.95
N ALA A 47 -10.59 -8.07 0.66
CA ALA A 47 -10.47 -7.57 -0.72
C ALA A 47 -9.29 -8.22 -1.47
N ALA A 48 -8.15 -8.39 -0.80
CA ALA A 48 -6.98 -9.06 -1.35
C ALA A 48 -7.08 -10.60 -1.33
N ASN A 49 -8.13 -11.19 -0.73
CA ASN A 49 -8.26 -12.64 -0.53
C ASN A 49 -7.00 -13.26 0.12
N VAL A 50 -6.62 -12.70 1.27
CA VAL A 50 -5.54 -13.15 2.15
C VAL A 50 -5.97 -13.05 3.63
N SER A 51 -5.12 -13.53 4.54
CA SER A 51 -5.36 -13.38 5.99
C SER A 51 -4.82 -12.04 6.53
N GLU A 52 -5.41 -11.52 7.61
CA GLU A 52 -4.93 -10.30 8.28
C GLU A 52 -3.43 -10.36 8.67
N PRO A 53 -2.89 -11.48 9.18
CA PRO A 53 -1.45 -11.59 9.42
C PRO A 53 -0.60 -11.44 8.15
N SER A 54 -1.13 -11.82 6.98
CA SER A 54 -0.44 -11.63 5.70
C SER A 54 -0.37 -10.16 5.34
N VAL A 55 -1.45 -9.41 5.54
CA VAL A 55 -1.46 -7.95 5.38
C VAL A 55 -0.48 -7.28 6.35
N ASN A 56 -0.43 -7.73 7.60
CA ASN A 56 0.48 -7.14 8.58
C ASN A 56 1.96 -7.42 8.24
N ARG A 57 2.30 -8.63 7.76
CA ARG A 57 3.64 -8.94 7.24
C ARG A 57 3.99 -8.09 6.02
N PHE A 58 3.05 -7.92 5.09
CA PHE A 58 3.20 -7.04 3.94
C PHE A 58 3.52 -5.60 4.38
N CYS A 59 2.78 -5.05 5.34
CA CYS A 59 3.05 -3.69 5.85
C CYS A 59 4.49 -3.56 6.40
N LYS A 60 4.97 -4.57 7.13
CA LYS A 60 6.33 -4.61 7.66
C LYS A 60 7.41 -4.70 6.58
N ARG A 61 7.14 -5.40 5.46
CA ARG A 61 8.05 -5.45 4.30
C ARG A 61 8.34 -4.07 3.73
N PHE A 62 7.36 -3.17 3.73
CA PHE A 62 7.53 -1.78 3.29
C PHE A 62 8.00 -0.85 4.42
N GLY A 63 8.47 -1.40 5.55
CA GLY A 63 9.04 -0.64 6.66
C GLY A 63 8.01 0.03 7.58
N ALA A 64 6.73 -0.36 7.50
CA ALA A 64 5.73 0.12 8.45
C ALA A 64 5.74 -0.73 9.73
N SER A 65 5.52 -0.11 10.88
CA SER A 65 5.42 -0.81 12.17
C SER A 65 4.16 -1.69 12.28
N GLY A 66 3.14 -1.39 11.48
CA GLY A 66 1.90 -2.15 11.33
C GLY A 66 0.94 -1.48 10.36
N PHE A 67 -0.29 -1.99 10.27
CA PHE A 67 -1.28 -1.47 9.32
C PHE A 67 -1.66 0.02 9.51
N PRO A 68 -1.85 0.55 10.74
CA PRO A 68 -2.16 1.98 10.91
C PRO A 68 -1.08 2.92 10.38
N ASP A 69 0.19 2.59 10.64
CA ASP A 69 1.36 3.34 10.13
C ASP A 69 1.48 3.22 8.61
N PHE A 70 1.23 2.04 8.05
CA PHE A 70 1.17 1.84 6.61
C PHE A 70 0.13 2.75 5.94
N LYS A 71 -1.09 2.85 6.50
CA LYS A 71 -2.14 3.73 5.98
C LYS A 71 -1.75 5.20 6.04
N LEU A 72 -1.07 5.64 7.10
CA LEU A 72 -0.58 7.01 7.22
C LEU A 72 0.43 7.34 6.11
N ARG A 73 1.37 6.43 5.84
CA ARG A 73 2.34 6.57 4.75
C ARG A 73 1.69 6.56 3.37
N LEU A 74 0.68 5.70 3.18
CA LEU A 74 -0.11 5.65 1.95
C LEU A 74 -0.85 6.98 1.73
N ALA A 75 -1.50 7.51 2.76
CA ALA A 75 -2.21 8.79 2.69
C ALA A 75 -1.29 9.97 2.34
N ARG A 76 -0.08 10.02 2.94
CA ARG A 76 0.95 11.00 2.57
C ARG A 76 1.35 10.88 1.11
N SER A 77 1.51 9.65 0.61
CA SER A 77 1.87 9.38 -0.78
C SER A 77 0.78 9.82 -1.77
N LEU A 78 -0.49 9.76 -1.38
CA LEU A 78 -1.60 10.28 -2.17
C LEU A 78 -1.56 11.81 -2.25
N VAL A 79 -1.35 12.50 -1.14
CA VAL A 79 -1.23 13.97 -1.11
C VAL A 79 -0.04 14.44 -1.98
N SER A 80 1.07 13.73 -1.93
CA SER A 80 2.25 14.02 -2.77
C SER A 80 2.06 13.60 -4.24
N GLY A 81 1.29 12.53 -4.50
CA GLY A 81 0.98 12.00 -5.83
C GLY A 81 -0.06 12.80 -6.61
N VAL A 82 -0.96 13.52 -5.94
CA VAL A 82 -1.92 14.47 -6.57
C VAL A 82 -1.21 15.56 -7.37
N ARG A 83 0.09 15.80 -7.13
CA ARG A 83 0.92 16.71 -7.93
C ARG A 83 1.53 16.12 -9.21
N TYR A 84 1.29 14.84 -9.52
CA TYR A 84 1.91 14.17 -10.67
C TYR A 84 0.97 13.73 -11.79
N ILE A 85 -0.34 13.96 -11.67
CA ILE A 85 -1.28 13.75 -12.77
C ILE A 85 -1.47 15.10 -13.49
N SER A 86 -0.46 15.48 -14.26
CA SER A 86 -0.59 16.44 -15.35
C SER A 86 -0.10 15.77 -16.62
N ARG A 87 -1.03 15.17 -17.36
CA ARG A 87 -0.87 14.93 -18.80
C ARG A 87 -2.17 15.33 -19.48
#